data_AF-A0A2N7AV20-F1
#
_entry.id   AF-A0A2N7AV20-F1
#
_cell.length_a   1.000
_cell.length_b   1.000
_cell.length_c   1.000
_cell.angle_alpha   90.00
_cell.angle_beta   90.00
_cell.angle_gamma   90.00
#
_symmetry.space_group_name_H-M   'P 1'
#
loop_
_entity.id
_entity.type
_entity.pdbx_description
1 polymer ?
#
loop_
_entity_poly.entity_id
_entity_poly.type
_entity_poly.pdbx_seq_one_letter_code
_entity_poly.pdbx_strand_id
1 'polypeptide(L)'
;MVRQFQLYRWLRFIFLLIAGVLIVVAPIKSFDIIIYIVSSYIAIYGILSIIDGLSIRRTTGENNIAIGLGIGALFLSLGVLFLAHFLVTLVPPVLGIVLLVNGINQYRDSHEMAKRVHVIPFLDYLYSALLVVAGIVFILNPSKTIIFIYQLFGLSLIILAFFEIINSRIYRN
;
A
#
# COMPACT_ATOMS: atom_id res chain seq x y z
N MET A 1 1.43 33.96 -9.25
CA MET A 1 0.96 32.55 -9.26
C MET A 1 2.05 31.54 -9.68
N VAL A 2 2.93 31.81 -10.65
CA VAL A 2 3.91 30.83 -11.18
C VAL A 2 4.94 30.28 -10.17
N ARG A 3 5.37 31.08 -9.17
CA ARG A 3 6.33 30.63 -8.13
C ARG A 3 5.74 29.58 -7.16
N GLN A 4 4.46 29.68 -6.81
CA GLN A 4 3.81 28.72 -5.90
C GLN A 4 3.71 27.32 -6.54
N PHE A 5 3.44 27.26 -7.84
CA PHE A 5 3.45 26.00 -8.60
C PHE A 5 4.84 25.36 -8.69
N GLN A 6 5.92 26.12 -8.65
CA GLN A 6 7.28 25.56 -8.63
C GLN A 6 7.66 25.05 -7.25
N LEU A 7 7.36 25.78 -6.18
CA LEU A 7 7.63 25.36 -4.79
C LEU A 7 6.89 24.07 -4.43
N TYR A 8 5.61 23.97 -4.80
CA TYR A 8 4.81 22.76 -4.55
C TYR A 8 5.40 21.53 -5.27
N ARG A 9 5.90 21.69 -6.49
CA ARG A 9 6.54 20.61 -7.26
C ARG A 9 7.86 20.16 -6.65
N TRP A 10 8.71 21.09 -6.21
CA TRP A 10 9.96 20.75 -5.51
C TRP A 10 9.71 20.05 -4.18
N LEU A 11 8.73 20.53 -3.40
CA LEU A 11 8.34 19.89 -2.15
C LEU A 11 7.84 18.46 -2.40
N ARG A 12 6.99 18.27 -3.42
CA ARG A 12 6.50 16.95 -3.82
C ARG A 12 7.64 16.03 -4.27
N PHE A 13 8.59 16.53 -5.06
CA PHE A 13 9.77 15.77 -5.48
C PHE A 13 10.56 15.26 -4.27
N ILE A 14 10.93 16.17 -3.37
CA ILE A 14 11.71 15.84 -2.17
C ILE A 14 10.95 14.83 -1.31
N PHE A 15 9.64 15.04 -1.14
CA PHE A 15 8.78 14.13 -0.39
C PHE A 15 8.75 12.72 -1.01
N LEU A 16 8.49 12.60 -2.31
CA LEU A 16 8.43 11.31 -3.01
C LEU A 16 9.77 10.59 -2.97
N LEU A 17 10.87 11.32 -3.15
CA LEU A 17 12.21 10.75 -3.13
C LEU A 17 12.59 10.25 -1.73
N ILE A 18 12.38 11.06 -0.69
CA ILE A 18 12.66 10.66 0.70
C ILE A 18 11.78 9.48 1.10
N ALA A 19 10.47 9.55 0.85
CA ALA A 19 9.54 8.47 1.16
C ALA A 19 9.91 7.18 0.42
N GLY A 20 10.23 7.28 -0.87
CA GLY A 20 10.65 6.13 -1.68
C GLY A 20 11.93 5.49 -1.15
N VAL A 21 12.96 6.28 -0.83
CA VAL A 21 14.22 5.78 -0.27
C VAL A 21 14.00 5.12 1.09
N LEU A 22 13.24 5.75 1.99
CA LEU A 22 12.93 5.18 3.31
C LEU A 22 12.24 3.82 3.19
N ILE A 23 11.26 3.69 2.29
CA ILE A 23 10.54 2.44 2.06
C ILE A 23 11.48 1.37 1.47
N VAL A 24 12.39 1.71 0.56
CA VAL A 24 13.33 0.73 -0.01
C VAL A 24 14.30 0.20 1.05
N VAL A 25 14.83 1.09 1.90
CA VAL A 25 15.84 0.75 2.92
C VAL A 25 15.23 0.03 4.11
N ALA A 26 14.06 0.48 4.58
CA ALA A 26 13.39 -0.05 5.76
C ALA A 26 11.87 -0.25 5.50
N PRO A 27 11.49 -1.22 4.65
CA PRO A 27 10.12 -1.35 4.16
C PRO A 27 9.09 -1.62 5.26
N ILE A 28 9.39 -2.57 6.15
CA ILE A 28 8.47 -2.95 7.24
C ILE A 28 8.26 -1.77 8.18
N LYS A 29 9.36 -1.17 8.68
CA LYS A 29 9.30 -0.02 9.58
C LYS A 29 8.58 1.17 8.96
N SER A 30 8.78 1.42 7.67
CA SER A 30 8.10 2.52 6.96
C SER A 30 6.59 2.32 6.92
N PHE A 31 6.13 1.09 6.71
CA PHE A 31 4.71 0.78 6.74
C PHE A 31 4.14 0.85 8.16
N ASP A 32 4.85 0.33 9.16
CA ASP A 32 4.46 0.39 10.57
C ASP A 32 4.27 1.84 11.05
N ILE A 33 5.16 2.75 10.65
CA ILE A 33 5.04 4.18 10.95
C ILE A 33 3.71 4.74 10.44
N ILE A 34 3.29 4.37 9.22
CA ILE A 34 2.01 4.83 8.65
C ILE A 34 0.85 4.30 9.48
N ILE A 35 0.87 3.01 9.83
CA ILE A 35 -0.18 2.40 10.66
C ILE A 35 -0.25 3.11 12.02
N TYR A 36 0.88 3.36 12.67
CA TYR A 36 0.93 4.03 13.98
C TYR A 36 0.43 5.47 13.92
N ILE A 37 0.73 6.21 12.85
CA ILE A 37 0.21 7.56 12.66
C ILE A 37 -1.32 7.52 12.55
N VAL A 38 -1.86 6.64 11.70
CA VAL A 38 -3.32 6.51 11.50
C VAL A 38 -4.02 6.05 12.77
N SER A 39 -3.52 5.01 13.43
CA SER A 39 -4.07 4.48 14.67
C SER A 39 -3.99 5.49 15.82
N SER A 40 -2.86 6.22 15.96
CA SER A 40 -2.71 7.25 16.98
C SER A 40 -3.66 8.42 16.74
N TYR A 41 -3.84 8.84 15.48
CA TYR A 41 -4.79 9.90 15.15
C TYR A 41 -6.22 9.54 15.58
N ILE A 42 -6.66 8.31 15.27
CA ILE A 42 -7.97 7.80 15.69
C ILE A 42 -8.06 7.71 17.22
N ALA A 43 -7.01 7.23 17.89
CA ALA A 43 -6.97 7.12 19.35
C ALA A 43 -7.09 8.49 20.02
N ILE A 44 -6.33 9.49 19.55
CA ILE A 44 -6.38 10.86 20.07
C ILE A 44 -7.79 11.42 19.90
N TYR A 45 -8.40 11.25 18.72
CA TYR A 45 -9.78 11.68 18.50
C TYR A 45 -10.75 11.00 19.47
N GLY A 46 -10.58 9.70 19.71
CA GLY A 46 -11.37 8.95 20.69
C GLY A 46 -11.24 9.51 22.11
N ILE A 47 -10.00 9.79 22.55
CA ILE A 47 -9.72 10.39 23.86
C ILE A 47 -10.40 11.76 24.00
N LEU A 48 -10.24 12.63 22.99
CA LEU A 48 -10.87 13.95 22.98
C LEU A 48 -12.40 13.85 23.08
N SER A 49 -13.00 12.94 22.32
CA SER A 49 -14.45 12.70 22.34
C SER A 49 -14.97 12.21 23.70
N ILE A 50 -14.19 11.38 24.41
CA ILE A 50 -14.52 10.96 25.79
C ILE A 50 -14.44 12.16 26.74
N ILE A 51 -13.39 12.99 26.64
CA ILE A 51 -13.20 14.16 27.49
C ILE A 51 -14.38 15.13 27.32
N ASP A 52 -14.75 15.43 26.08
CA ASP A 52 -15.88 16.31 25.76
C ASP A 52 -17.20 15.74 26.27
N GLY A 53 -17.43 14.44 26.05
CA GLY A 53 -18.61 13.74 26.51
C GLY A 53 -18.74 13.73 28.05
N LEU A 54 -17.63 13.53 28.77
CA LEU A 54 -17.60 13.61 30.23
C LEU A 54 -17.82 15.02 30.75
N SER A 55 -17.27 16.04 30.09
CA SER A 55 -17.50 17.45 30.40
C SER A 55 -18.98 17.80 30.30
N ILE A 56 -19.62 17.42 29.18
CA ILE A 56 -21.05 17.66 28.94
C ILE A 56 -21.91 16.90 29.96
N ARG A 57 -21.59 15.63 30.26
CA ARG A 57 -22.30 14.87 31.29
C ARG A 57 -22.22 15.53 32.67
N ARG A 58 -21.11 16.20 33.00
CA ARG A 58 -20.97 16.94 34.26
C ARG A 58 -21.81 18.21 34.29
N THR A 59 -22.04 18.87 33.15
CA THR A 59 -22.81 20.12 33.08
C THR A 59 -24.31 19.90 32.91
N THR A 60 -24.74 18.93 32.11
CA THR A 60 -26.15 18.68 31.81
C THR A 60 -26.75 17.50 32.57
N GLY A 61 -25.93 16.65 33.20
CA GLY A 61 -26.37 15.43 33.90
C GLY A 61 -26.79 14.29 32.96
N GLU A 62 -26.88 14.53 31.65
CA GLU A 62 -27.30 13.55 30.67
C GLU A 62 -26.12 12.76 30.09
N ASN A 63 -26.37 11.50 29.72
CA ASN A 63 -25.36 10.67 29.10
C ASN A 63 -25.17 11.09 27.64
N ASN A 64 -23.96 11.51 27.28
CA ASN A 64 -23.67 12.01 25.94
C ASN A 64 -23.16 10.89 25.02
N ILE A 65 -23.71 10.84 23.80
CA ILE A 65 -23.30 9.96 22.70
C ILE A 65 -21.79 10.08 22.40
N ALA A 66 -21.19 11.26 22.64
CA ALA A 66 -19.75 11.49 22.50
C ALA A 66 -18.88 10.50 23.30
N ILE A 67 -19.32 10.07 24.49
CA ILE A 67 -18.59 9.06 25.28
C ILE A 67 -18.57 7.72 24.54
N GLY A 68 -19.73 7.31 23.99
CA GLY A 68 -19.84 6.06 23.24
C GLY A 68 -19.02 6.08 21.95
N LEU A 69 -19.04 7.20 21.21
CA LEU A 69 -18.22 7.40 20.02
C LEU A 69 -16.73 7.37 20.34
N GLY A 70 -16.31 7.99 21.44
CA GLY A 70 -14.92 8.00 21.87
C GLY A 70 -14.40 6.61 22.27
N ILE A 71 -15.21 5.83 23.00
CA ILE A 71 -14.90 4.42 23.28
C ILE A 71 -14.81 3.60 21.99
N GLY A 72 -15.77 3.78 21.08
CA GLY A 72 -15.77 3.12 19.77
C GLY A 72 -14.52 3.45 18.95
N ALA A 73 -14.08 4.71 18.96
CA ALA A 73 -12.86 5.14 18.29
C ALA A 73 -11.59 4.49 18.88
N LEU A 74 -11.52 4.29 20.20
CA LEU A 74 -10.41 3.58 20.82
C LEU A 74 -10.37 2.10 20.39
N PHE A 75 -11.51 1.42 20.37
CA PHE A 75 -11.59 0.05 19.84
C PHE A 75 -11.22 0.00 18.36
N LEU A 76 -11.68 0.97 17.57
CA LEU A 76 -11.33 1.07 16.15
C LEU A 76 -9.83 1.27 15.96
N SER A 77 -9.18 2.11 16.76
CA SER A 77 -7.73 2.33 16.70
C SER A 77 -6.94 1.03 16.93
N LEU A 78 -7.33 0.24 17.94
CA LEU A 78 -6.74 -1.08 18.19
C LEU A 78 -7.06 -2.06 17.05
N GLY A 79 -8.29 -2.01 16.54
CA GLY A 79 -8.73 -2.78 15.39
C GLY A 79 -7.88 -2.51 14.14
N VAL A 80 -7.53 -1.25 13.88
CA VAL A 80 -6.67 -0.85 12.76
C VAL A 80 -5.27 -1.45 12.89
N LEU A 81 -4.67 -1.43 14.09
CA LEU A 81 -3.34 -2.05 14.31
C LEU A 81 -3.35 -3.54 13.98
N PHE A 82 -4.34 -4.25 14.52
CA PHE A 82 -4.49 -5.69 14.32
C PHE A 82 -4.81 -6.03 12.86
N LEU A 83 -5.79 -5.34 12.28
CA LEU A 83 -6.26 -5.58 10.92
C LEU A 83 -5.16 -5.27 9.90
N ALA A 84 -4.38 -4.21 10.09
CA ALA A 84 -3.29 -3.88 9.19
C ALA A 84 -2.23 -5.00 9.16
N HIS A 85 -1.78 -5.49 10.31
CA HIS A 85 -0.82 -6.61 10.38
C HIS A 85 -1.37 -7.89 9.77
N PHE A 86 -2.65 -8.18 10.02
CA PHE A 86 -3.33 -9.34 9.46
C PHE A 86 -3.39 -9.26 7.92
N LEU A 87 -3.81 -8.12 7.36
CA LEU A 87 -3.88 -7.91 5.92
C LEU A 87 -2.51 -8.01 5.26
N VAL A 88 -1.48 -7.41 5.84
CA VAL A 88 -0.10 -7.46 5.34
C VAL A 88 0.41 -8.90 5.24
N THR A 89 0.03 -9.75 6.19
CA THR A 89 0.40 -11.17 6.18
C THR A 89 -0.33 -11.96 5.09
N LEU A 90 -1.56 -11.57 4.74
CA LEU A 90 -2.38 -12.21 3.71
C LEU A 90 -2.04 -11.78 2.28
N VAL A 91 -1.49 -10.57 2.09
CA VAL A 91 -1.19 -10.05 0.74
C VAL A 91 -0.31 -11.00 -0.07
N PRO A 92 0.85 -11.50 0.42
CA PRO A 92 1.70 -12.40 -0.35
C PRO A 92 1.04 -13.70 -0.83
N PRO A 93 0.39 -14.51 0.03
CA PRO A 93 -0.24 -15.74 -0.43
C PRO A 93 -1.41 -15.47 -1.38
N VAL A 94 -2.20 -14.42 -1.15
CA VAL A 94 -3.30 -14.04 -2.06
C VAL A 94 -2.75 -13.68 -3.44
N LEU A 95 -1.74 -12.81 -3.51
CA LEU A 95 -1.08 -12.47 -4.76
C LEU A 95 -0.46 -13.70 -5.43
N GLY A 96 0.15 -14.59 -4.65
CA GLY A 96 0.74 -15.82 -5.18
C GLY A 96 -0.30 -16.74 -5.82
N ILE A 97 -1.48 -16.89 -5.21
CA ILE A 97 -2.60 -17.64 -5.78
C ILE A 97 -3.07 -16.98 -7.08
N VAL A 98 -3.23 -15.66 -7.10
CA VAL A 98 -3.62 -14.91 -8.31
C VAL A 98 -2.60 -15.12 -9.42
N LEU A 99 -1.29 -15.05 -9.13
CA LEU A 99 -0.24 -15.28 -10.11
C LEU A 99 -0.24 -16.72 -10.64
N LEU A 100 -0.46 -17.72 -9.77
CA LEU A 100 -0.59 -19.12 -10.16
C LEU A 100 -1.74 -19.33 -11.14
N VAL A 101 -2.94 -18.84 -10.80
CA VAL A 101 -4.13 -19.00 -11.63
C VAL A 101 -3.92 -18.33 -12.99
N ASN A 102 -3.39 -17.11 -13.00
CA ASN A 102 -3.09 -16.40 -14.25
C ASN A 102 -2.01 -17.10 -15.08
N GLY A 103 -0.95 -17.61 -14.45
CA GLY A 103 0.10 -18.36 -15.14
C GLY A 103 -0.41 -19.64 -15.80
N ILE A 104 -1.27 -20.40 -15.11
CA ILE A 104 -1.91 -21.60 -15.67
C ILE A 104 -2.84 -21.24 -16.82
N ASN A 105 -3.67 -20.21 -16.67
CA ASN A 105 -4.58 -19.77 -17.73
C ASN A 105 -3.81 -19.30 -18.97
N GLN A 106 -2.79 -18.45 -18.78
CA GLN A 106 -1.92 -17.99 -19.86
C GLN A 106 -1.25 -19.15 -20.59
N TYR A 107 -0.75 -20.17 -19.87
CA TYR A 107 -0.16 -21.36 -20.50
C TYR A 107 -1.17 -22.10 -21.39
N ARG A 108 -2.41 -22.26 -20.90
CA ARG A 108 -3.50 -22.91 -21.64
C ARG A 108 -3.85 -22.11 -22.90
N ASP A 109 -4.03 -20.80 -22.77
CA ASP A 109 -4.39 -19.92 -23.88
C ASP A 109 -3.32 -19.94 -24.97
N SER A 110 -2.04 -19.83 -24.59
CA SER A 110 -0.91 -19.90 -25.53
C SER A 110 -0.83 -21.27 -26.22
N HIS A 111 -1.17 -22.35 -25.53
CA HIS A 111 -1.22 -23.68 -26.12
C HIS A 111 -2.39 -23.88 -27.10
N GLU A 112 -3.54 -23.27 -26.84
CA GLU A 112 -4.66 -23.25 -27.80
C GLU A 112 -4.34 -22.39 -29.03
N MET A 113 -3.66 -21.25 -28.84
CA MET A 113 -3.23 -20.38 -29.94
C MET A 113 -2.18 -21.05 -30.83
N ALA A 114 -1.23 -21.78 -30.25
CA ALA A 114 -0.21 -22.53 -31.00
C ALA A 114 -0.84 -23.54 -31.98
N LYS A 115 -1.95 -24.18 -31.58
CA LYS A 115 -2.71 -25.12 -32.44
C LYS A 115 -3.41 -24.42 -33.60
N ARG A 116 -3.80 -23.15 -33.44
CA ARG A 116 -4.49 -22.37 -34.49
C ARG A 116 -3.52 -21.73 -35.48
N VAL A 117 -2.39 -21.22 -35.00
CA VAL A 117 -1.48 -20.37 -35.80
C VAL A 117 -0.26 -21.13 -36.34
N HIS A 118 -0.03 -22.39 -35.94
CA HIS A 118 1.13 -23.21 -36.33
C HIS A 118 2.51 -22.58 -36.01
N VAL A 119 2.54 -21.52 -35.19
CA VAL A 119 3.75 -20.89 -34.67
C VAL A 119 3.79 -21.11 -33.16
N ILE A 120 4.93 -21.50 -32.62
CA ILE A 120 5.12 -21.75 -31.19
C ILE A 120 5.31 -20.41 -30.46
N PRO A 121 4.40 -20.00 -29.56
CA PRO A 121 4.50 -18.75 -28.83
C PRO A 121 5.48 -18.89 -27.65
N PHE A 122 6.78 -18.94 -27.95
CA PHE A 122 7.85 -19.15 -26.96
C PHE A 122 7.83 -18.11 -25.83
N LEU A 123 7.59 -16.83 -26.15
CA LEU A 123 7.51 -15.74 -25.16
C LEU A 123 6.37 -15.95 -24.15
N ASP A 124 5.21 -16.40 -24.60
CA ASP A 124 4.06 -16.57 -23.73
C ASP A 124 4.21 -17.79 -22.80
N TYR A 125 4.87 -18.84 -23.29
CA TYR A 125 5.26 -19.98 -22.46
C TYR A 125 6.28 -19.59 -21.38
N LEU A 126 7.26 -18.75 -21.73
CA LEU A 126 8.20 -18.22 -20.74
C LEU A 126 7.49 -17.33 -19.72
N TYR A 127 6.60 -16.46 -20.18
CA TYR A 127 5.83 -15.57 -19.31
C TYR A 127 4.91 -16.34 -18.34
N SER A 128 4.17 -17.34 -18.83
CA SER A 128 3.34 -18.21 -17.99
C SER A 128 4.18 -18.98 -16.97
N ALA A 129 5.34 -19.52 -17.36
CA ALA A 129 6.25 -20.18 -16.43
C ALA A 129 6.75 -19.23 -15.33
N LEU A 130 7.12 -17.99 -15.68
CA LEU A 130 7.52 -16.96 -14.72
C LEU A 130 6.39 -16.63 -13.74
N LEU A 131 5.15 -16.49 -14.21
CA LEU A 131 3.99 -16.24 -13.34
C LEU A 131 3.76 -17.39 -12.36
N VAL A 132 3.85 -18.64 -12.83
CA VAL A 132 3.69 -19.81 -11.97
C VAL A 132 4.79 -19.86 -10.90
N VAL A 133 6.06 -19.70 -11.31
CA VAL A 133 7.20 -19.70 -10.37
C VAL A 133 7.08 -18.56 -9.35
N ALA A 134 6.75 -17.35 -9.79
CA ALA A 134 6.53 -16.22 -8.91
C ALA A 134 5.40 -16.51 -7.90
N GLY A 135 4.29 -17.08 -8.37
CA GLY A 135 3.17 -17.47 -7.52
C GLY A 135 3.56 -18.47 -6.43
N ILE A 136 4.34 -19.50 -6.78
CA ILE A 136 4.88 -20.48 -5.82
C ILE A 136 5.79 -19.78 -4.80
N VAL A 137 6.73 -18.95 -5.25
CA VAL A 137 7.64 -18.22 -4.35
C VAL A 137 6.87 -17.33 -3.37
N PHE A 138 5.81 -16.66 -3.84
CA PHE A 138 5.00 -15.75 -3.04
C PHE A 138 4.23 -16.47 -1.93
N ILE A 139 3.71 -17.66 -2.23
CA ILE A 139 3.00 -18.51 -1.25
C ILE A 139 3.98 -19.11 -0.23
N LEU A 140 5.12 -19.63 -0.70
CA LEU A 140 6.07 -20.33 0.16
C LEU A 140 6.94 -19.39 1.01
N ASN A 141 7.17 -18.15 0.55
CA ASN A 141 8.02 -17.18 1.22
C ASN A 141 7.29 -15.83 1.43
N PRO A 142 6.19 -15.80 2.19
CA PRO A 142 5.37 -14.60 2.33
C PRO A 142 6.15 -13.43 2.95
N SER A 143 7.01 -13.68 3.94
CA SER A 143 7.79 -12.64 4.62
C SER A 143 8.81 -11.96 3.71
N LYS A 144 9.46 -12.70 2.80
CA LYS A 144 10.39 -12.09 1.82
C LYS A 144 9.63 -11.37 0.72
N THR A 145 8.50 -11.93 0.32
CA THR A 145 7.64 -11.38 -0.73
C THR A 145 7.06 -10.03 -0.34
N ILE A 146 6.57 -9.87 0.89
CA ILE A 146 6.03 -8.59 1.34
C ILE A 146 7.11 -7.48 1.37
N ILE A 147 8.33 -7.83 1.80
CA ILE A 147 9.48 -6.92 1.75
C ILE A 147 9.76 -6.50 0.31
N PHE A 148 9.81 -7.46 -0.61
CA PHE A 148 10.04 -7.20 -2.03
C PHE A 148 8.94 -6.31 -2.64
N ILE A 149 7.67 -6.56 -2.34
CA ILE A 149 6.54 -5.72 -2.80
C ILE A 149 6.70 -4.29 -2.30
N TYR A 150 7.02 -4.10 -1.02
CA TYR A 150 7.26 -2.76 -0.48
C TYR A 150 8.47 -2.08 -1.13
N GLN A 151 9.55 -2.80 -1.41
CA GLN A 151 10.69 -2.24 -2.12
C GLN A 151 10.34 -1.83 -3.55
N LEU A 152 9.54 -2.62 -4.27
CA LEU A 152 9.03 -2.24 -5.60
C LEU A 152 8.17 -0.97 -5.52
N PHE A 153 7.32 -0.87 -4.49
CA PHE A 153 6.54 0.34 -4.25
C PHE A 153 7.45 1.55 -3.98
N GLY A 154 8.45 1.42 -3.12
CA GLY A 154 9.42 2.48 -2.83
C GLY A 154 10.24 2.89 -4.06
N LEU A 155 10.71 1.93 -4.87
CA LEU A 155 11.37 2.21 -6.14
C LEU A 155 10.45 2.95 -7.11
N SER A 156 9.18 2.57 -7.17
CA SER A 156 8.17 3.26 -7.98
C SER A 156 8.03 4.73 -7.56
N LEU A 157 8.03 5.04 -6.27
CA LEU A 157 8.01 6.42 -5.77
C LEU A 157 9.26 7.21 -6.18
N ILE A 158 10.44 6.58 -6.12
CA ILE A 158 11.69 7.21 -6.57
C ILE A 158 11.61 7.52 -8.07
N ILE A 159 11.17 6.56 -8.89
CA ILE A 159 10.99 6.74 -10.33
C ILE A 159 10.01 7.88 -10.62
N LEU A 160 8.86 7.91 -9.92
CA LEU A 160 7.87 8.98 -10.03
C LEU A 160 8.45 10.35 -9.64
N ALA A 161 9.30 10.42 -8.61
CA ALA A 161 10.00 11.65 -8.25
C ALA A 161 10.85 12.16 -9.42
N PHE A 162 11.64 11.29 -10.06
CA PHE A 162 12.44 11.68 -11.22
C PHE A 162 11.59 12.12 -12.42
N PHE A 163 10.49 11.43 -12.71
CA PHE A 163 9.56 11.84 -13.77
C PHE A 163 8.95 13.22 -13.52
N GLU A 164 8.63 13.57 -12.28
CA GLU A 164 8.12 14.90 -11.92
C GLU A 164 9.12 16.00 -12.29
N ILE A 165 10.42 15.78 -12.03
CA ILE A 165 11.48 16.72 -12.42
C ILE A 165 11.61 16.81 -13.94
N ILE A 166 11.64 15.67 -14.64
CA ILE A 166 11.82 15.65 -16.09
C ILE A 166 10.67 16.40 -16.77
N ASN A 167 9.43 16.09 -16.41
CA ASN A 167 8.25 16.78 -16.94
C ASN A 167 8.27 18.27 -16.60
N SER A 168 8.76 18.66 -15.42
CA SER A 168 8.87 20.07 -15.05
C SER A 168 9.79 20.88 -15.98
N ARG A 169 10.80 20.23 -16.59
CA ARG A 169 11.69 20.86 -17.57
C ARG A 169 11.08 20.94 -18.96
N ILE A 170 10.33 19.92 -19.38
CA ILE A 170 9.73 19.84 -20.72
C ILE A 170 8.61 20.89 -20.88
N TYR A 171 7.71 21.03 -19.90
CA TYR A 171 6.61 22.01 -19.93
C TYR A 171 7.02 23.45 -19.61
N ARG A 172 8.33 23.73 -19.48
CA ARG A 172 8.86 25.09 -19.29
C ARG A 172 9.25 25.75 -20.62
N ASN A 173 9.32 24.98 -21.71
CA ASN A 173 9.47 25.45 -23.09
C ASN A 173 8.11 25.46 -23.78
#